data_AF-A0A927XVC5-F1
#
_entry.id   AF-A0A927XVC5-F1
#
_cell.length_a   1.000
_cell.length_b   1.000
_cell.length_c   1.000
_cell.angle_alpha   90.00
_cell.angle_beta   90.00
_cell.angle_gamma   90.00
#
_symmetry.space_group_name_H-M   'P 1'
#
loop_
_entity.id
_entity.type
_entity.pdbx_description
1 polymer ?
#
loop_
_entity_poly.entity_id
_entity_poly.type
_entity_poly.pdbx_seq_one_letter_code
_entity_poly.pdbx_strand_id
1 'polypeptide(L)' 'MERLLRYSAEHERVIRLMLMDEAGNLSQVNARILRYDADTVDFITTRSPRTVTVPRSDILAIDFRKGDDGQVL' A
#
# COMPACT_ATOMS: atom_id res chain seq x y z
N MET A 1 0.39 -4.47 10.07
CA MET A 1 0.02 -3.48 9.04
C MET A 1 0.96 -2.28 9.02
N GLU A 2 1.09 -1.53 10.12
CA GLU A 2 1.92 -0.31 10.17
C GLU A 2 3.39 -0.54 9.80
N ARG A 3 3.98 -1.67 10.19
CA ARG A 3 5.37 -2.02 9.83
C ARG A 3 5.63 -1.98 8.32
N LEU A 4 4.70 -2.48 7.50
CA LEU A 4 4.87 -2.52 6.04
C LEU A 4 4.62 -1.17 5.39
N LEU A 5 3.68 -0.38 5.93
CA LEU A 5 3.47 1.01 5.52
C LEU A 5 4.72 1.85 5.78
N ARG A 6 5.28 1.75 6.99
CA ARG A 6 6.53 2.39 7.39
C ARG A 6 7.69 1.95 6.49
N TYR A 7 7.86 0.64 6.32
CA TYR A 7 8.90 0.09 5.46
C TYR A 7 8.84 0.65 4.03
N SER A 8 7.64 0.65 3.42
CA SER A 8 7.43 1.20 2.08
C SER A 8 7.74 2.70 2.00
N ALA A 9 7.32 3.48 2.99
CA ALA A 9 7.55 4.94 3.03
C ALA A 9 9.02 5.29 3.25
N GLU A 10 9.72 4.59 4.16
CA GLU A 10 11.12 4.87 4.52
C GLU A 10 12.11 4.37 3.47
N HIS A 11 11.81 3.24 2.80
CA HIS A 11 12.73 2.57 1.87
C HIS A 11 12.30 2.69 0.40
N GLU A 12 11.25 3.47 0.13
CA GLU A 12 10.65 3.64 -1.20
C GLU A 12 10.24 2.32 -1.88
N ARG A 13 9.89 1.31 -1.08
CA ARG A 13 9.59 -0.05 -1.57
C ARG A 13 8.14 -0.18 -2.01
N VAL A 14 7.93 -1.00 -3.03
CA VAL A 14 6.58 -1.32 -3.53
C VAL A 14 6.02 -2.50 -2.74
N ILE A 15 4.87 -2.29 -2.12
CA ILE A 15 4.09 -3.31 -1.39
C ILE A 15 2.80 -3.61 -2.13
N ARG A 16 2.16 -4.73 -1.81
CA ARG A 16 0.82 -5.06 -2.30
C ARG A 16 -0.21 -4.63 -1.27
N LEU A 17 -1.20 -3.86 -1.71
CA LEU A 17 -2.38 -3.48 -0.92
C LEU A 17 -3.58 -4.27 -1.41
N MET A 18 -4.37 -4.79 -0.48
CA MET A 18 -5.74 -5.25 -0.73
C MET A 18 -6.70 -4.18 -0.23
N LEU A 19 -7.49 -3.64 -1.15
CA LEU A 19 -8.42 -2.53 -0.89
C LEU A 19 -9.86 -3.01 -1.08
N MET A 20 -10.76 -2.46 -0.29
CA MET A 20 -12.21 -2.54 -0.50
C MET A 20 -12.74 -1.13 -0.73
N ASP A 21 -13.42 -0.91 -1.86
CA ASP A 21 -14.10 0.36 -2.11
C ASP A 21 -15.46 0.43 -1.39
N GLU A 22 -16.07 1.61 -1.37
CA GLU A 22 -17.39 1.85 -0.76
C GLU A 22 -18.51 1.00 -1.39
N ALA A 23 -18.33 0.55 -2.64
CA ALA A 23 -19.28 -0.34 -3.33
C ALA A 23 -19.04 -1.82 -2.99
N GLY A 24 -18.06 -2.13 -2.13
CA GLY A 24 -17.70 -3.48 -1.70
C GLY A 24 -16.81 -4.23 -2.68
N ASN A 25 -16.26 -3.57 -3.71
CA ASN A 25 -15.36 -4.22 -4.65
C ASN A 25 -13.97 -4.38 -4.05
N LEU A 26 -13.46 -5.61 -4.14
CA LEU A 26 -12.10 -5.95 -3.76
C LEU A 26 -11.14 -5.69 -4.91
N SER A 27 -10.07 -4.94 -4.64
CA SER A 27 -8.98 -4.73 -5.58
C SER A 27 -7.62 -4.99 -4.94
N GLN A 28 -6.66 -5.44 -5.75
CA GLN A 28 -5.27 -5.59 -5.33
C GLN A 28 -4.38 -4.70 -6.18
N VAL A 29 -3.56 -3.88 -5.54
CA VAL A 29 -2.66 -2.94 -6.22
C VAL A 29 -1.24 -3.06 -5.68
N ASN A 30 -0.26 -2.93 -6.57
CA ASN A 30 1.12 -2.71 -6.18
C ASN A 30 1.34 -1.20 -6.03
N ALA A 31 1.73 -0.77 -4.84
CA ALA A 31 1.78 0.62 -4.47
C ALA A 31 3.04 0.95 -3.66
N ARG A 32 3.52 2.17 -3.82
CA ARG A 32 4.54 2.77 -2.94
C ARG A 32 3.87 3.80 -2.06
N ILE A 33 4.03 3.66 -0.74
CA ILE A 33 3.45 4.58 0.25
C ILE A 33 4.26 5.88 0.24
N LEU A 34 3.54 7.00 0.22
CA LEU A 34 4.12 8.34 0.33
C LEU A 34 4.02 8.89 1.74
N ARG A 35 2.83 8.77 2.35
CA ARG A 35 2.55 9.14 3.74
C ARG A 35 1.37 8.32 4.27
N TYR A 36 1.28 8.21 5.58
CA TYR A 36 0.11 7.65 6.24
C TYR A 36 -0.05 8.31 7.61
N ASP A 37 -1.29 8.37 8.07
CA ASP A 37 -1.65 8.79 9.42
C ASP A 37 -2.67 7.80 10.03
N ALA A 38 -3.38 8.24 11.06
CA ALA A 38 -4.37 7.43 11.74
C ALA A 38 -5.57 7.09 10.84
N ASP A 39 -5.94 8.01 9.94
CA ASP A 39 -7.18 7.98 9.18
C ASP A 39 -6.97 7.62 7.73
N THR A 40 -5.83 8.00 7.14
CA THR A 40 -5.60 7.93 5.70
C THR A 40 -4.22 7.40 5.32
N VAL A 41 -4.13 6.89 4.10
CA VAL A 41 -2.90 6.43 3.47
C VAL A 41 -2.82 6.99 2.05
N ASP A 42 -1.71 7.66 1.76
CA ASP A 42 -1.37 8.15 0.44
C ASP A 42 -0.34 7.24 -0.22
N PHE A 43 -0.59 6.88 -1.47
CA PHE A 43 0.31 6.05 -2.24
C PHE A 43 0.26 6.36 -3.73
N ILE A 44 1.27 5.90 -4.45
CA ILE A 44 1.25 5.85 -5.92
C ILE A 44 1.25 4.40 -6.37
N THR A 45 0.52 4.10 -7.45
CA THR A 45 0.52 2.76 -8.04
C THR A 45 1.65 2.63 -9.05
N THR A 46 2.15 1.41 -9.28
CA THR A 46 3.19 1.20 -10.30
C THR A 46 2.72 1.50 -11.73
N ARG A 47 1.40 1.59 -11.96
CA ARG A 47 0.80 1.82 -13.28
C ARG A 47 0.51 3.29 -13.57
N SER A 48 0.50 4.14 -12.56
CA SER A 48 0.16 5.56 -12.71
C SER A 48 0.87 6.40 -11.64
N PRO A 49 1.53 7.51 -12.04
CA PRO A 49 2.19 8.41 -11.09
C PRO A 49 1.20 9.25 -10.26
N ARG A 50 -0.11 9.10 -10.46
CA ARG A 50 -1.12 9.81 -9.70
C ARG A 50 -1.14 9.32 -8.25
N THR A 51 -1.04 10.26 -7.31
CA THR A 51 -1.28 10.00 -5.89
C THR A 51 -2.73 9.61 -5.66
N VAL A 52 -2.92 8.53 -4.93
CA VAL A 52 -4.20 8.02 -4.46
C VAL A 52 -4.20 8.11 -2.95
N THR A 53 -5.27 8.68 -2.40
CA THR A 53 -5.53 8.75 -0.96
C THR A 53 -6.72 7.85 -0.67
N VAL A 54 -6.57 6.94 0.28
CA VAL A 54 -7.66 6.09 0.75
C VAL A 54 -7.78 6.16 2.28
N PRO A 55 -8.98 5.99 2.83
CA PRO A 55 -9.16 5.69 4.24
C PRO A 55 -8.34 4.47 4.65
N ARG A 56 -7.75 4.50 5.84
CA ARG A 56 -7.03 3.36 6.39
C ARG A 56 -7.94 2.16 6.58
N SER A 57 -9.23 2.38 6.86
CA SER A 57 -10.27 1.35 6.97
C SER A 57 -10.46 0.54 5.69
N ASP A 58 -10.17 1.13 4.54
CA ASP A 58 -10.40 0.52 3.24
C ASP A 58 -9.27 -0.45 2.87
N ILE A 59 -8.14 -0.39 3.59
CA ILE A 59 -7.04 -1.33 3.42
C ILE A 59 -7.29 -2.55 4.30
N LEU A 60 -7.61 -3.68 3.66
CA LEU A 60 -7.90 -4.92 4.37
C LEU A 60 -6.64 -5.73 4.69
N ALA A 61 -5.64 -5.69 3.80
CA ALA A 61 -4.40 -6.43 3.95
C ALA A 61 -3.23 -5.74 3.25
N ILE A 62 -2.01 -5.99 3.75
CA ILE A 62 -0.76 -5.51 3.16
C ILE A 62 0.24 -6.66 3.16
N ASP A 63 0.84 -6.89 2.01
CA ASP A 63 1.86 -7.92 1.79
C ASP A 63 3.05 -7.35 1.03
N PHE A 64 4.16 -8.07 1.08
CA PHE A 64 5.25 -7.82 0.14
C PHE A 64 4.77 -8.09 -1.28
N ARG A 65 5.32 -7.33 -2.24
CA ARG A 65 5.08 -7.64 -3.65
C ARG A 65 5.64 -9.03 -3.94
N LYS A 66 4.89 -9.84 -4.70
CA LYS A 66 5.36 -11.16 -5.16
C LYS A 66 6.72 -11.01 -5.88
N GLY A 67 7.76 -11.65 -5.35
CA GLY A 67 9.15 -11.53 -5.81
C GLY A 67 10.04 -10.60 -4.97
N ASP A 68 9.47 -9.90 -4.00
CA ASP A 68 10.15 -9.08 -2.98
C ASP A 68 10.23 -9.83 -1.63
N ASP A 69 10.00 -11.16 -1.65
CA ASP A 69 10.17 -12.09 -0.52
C ASP A 69 11.62 -12.03 -0.01
N GLY A 70 11.88 -11.07 0.87
CA GLY A 70 13.08 -10.99 1.71
C GLY A 70 14.37 -11.22 0.95
N GLN A 71 14.67 -10.39 -0.07
CA GLN A 71 16.02 -10.33 -0.61
C GLN A 71 16.96 -9.72 0.45
N VAL A 72 17.35 -10.60 1.37
CA VAL A 72 18.51 -10.65 2.28
C VAL A 72 18.75 -9.39 3.10
N LEU A 73 18.29 -9.41 4.36
CA LEU A 73 19.01 -8.74 5.46
C LEU A 73 20.24 -9.57 5.83
#